data_AF-A0A9Q1H3G1-F1
#
_entry.id   AF-A0A9Q1H3G1-F1
#
_cell.length_a   1.000
_cell.length_b   1.000
_cell.length_c   1.000
_cell.angle_alpha   90.00
_cell.angle_beta   90.00
_cell.angle_gamma   90.00
#
_symmetry.space_group_name_H-M   'P 1'
#
loop_
_entity.id
_entity.type
_entity.pdbx_description
1 polymer ?
#
loop_
_entity_poly.entity_id
_entity_poly.type
_entity_poly.pdbx_seq_one_letter_code
_entity_poly.pdbx_strand_id
1 'polypeptide(L)'
;MAAYNMFSVAYFLLFVAFTVVTADHVNEFLSRDCTADDHGHIPCGRIVSLSQSQVTRDVYITLENGIYELDGSLRPNTFVFTSESGKNQQNDLMVVTTENIVLCKNDFEGSCELRDLKSLDVIKGVKQVEVVNTKHGGFSLGWVAKGPDEHDVLNIALSNKDKDSSAPILSTRKLVTNKTSSSWDFLSILKNEFSVPASQFLNDRQHSVRIDPIIGFSHGNYNFIVKRQTDTRGDSEAKLIRLCRRDINYRSYIELPLRCRNDMGEIFKNVTSAFYSSDILFISFYEDLSYMDDNSVICLYNLTTLNNRFYQRRKECLLGQSKTTEIDWYQRIPCPTEPVPPNVFNISYLDDPNFCYELDTAHPLGGNDPITEDAIFSVEAKVNALVVGVFEGDMIYFLGDSNGNIIKMRAKGGIWEKETLSIEEGSPILSPNGFILDVDGEWMYAMTHKKATRVRVDFTPATTPPSLSSMDPSEDATNQPPAVEPLIIYIICGSAAVAIIIIVVILAFSIKFGLKKYNMSVG
;
A
#
# COMPACT_ATOMS: atom_id res chain seq x y z
N MET A 1 -46.26 -54.56 19.68
CA MET A 1 -45.50 -53.62 20.54
C MET A 1 -43.98 -53.63 20.31
N ALA A 2 -43.45 -54.28 19.25
CA ALA A 2 -42.01 -54.25 18.91
C ALA A 2 -41.69 -53.45 17.62
N ALA A 3 -42.69 -53.15 16.78
CA ALA A 3 -42.50 -52.39 15.55
C ALA A 3 -42.49 -50.85 15.76
N TYR A 4 -43.16 -50.36 16.81
CA TYR A 4 -43.21 -48.93 17.13
C TYR A 4 -41.91 -48.39 17.74
N ASN A 5 -41.11 -49.23 18.41
CA ASN A 5 -39.81 -48.83 18.98
C ASN A 5 -38.68 -48.76 17.94
N MET A 6 -38.77 -49.49 16.82
CA MET A 6 -37.75 -49.39 15.76
C MET A 6 -37.93 -48.14 14.90
N PHE A 7 -39.16 -47.69 14.68
CA PHE A 7 -39.40 -46.43 13.94
C PHE A 7 -38.97 -45.20 14.73
N SER A 8 -39.12 -45.21 16.07
CA SER A 8 -38.67 -44.10 16.92
C SER A 8 -37.14 -44.00 16.99
N VAL A 9 -36.42 -45.14 17.06
CA VAL A 9 -34.95 -45.15 17.06
C VAL A 9 -34.38 -44.81 15.68
N ALA A 10 -35.02 -45.24 14.58
CA ALA A 10 -34.61 -44.86 13.23
C ALA A 10 -34.84 -43.36 12.97
N TYR A 11 -35.93 -42.78 13.46
CA TYR A 11 -36.19 -41.35 13.36
C TYR A 11 -35.22 -40.53 14.23
N PHE A 12 -34.88 -41.02 15.43
CA PHE A 12 -33.90 -40.37 16.31
C PHE A 12 -32.48 -40.44 15.74
N LEU A 13 -32.10 -41.54 15.09
CA LEU A 13 -30.81 -41.67 14.40
C LEU A 13 -30.75 -40.85 13.10
N LEU A 14 -31.87 -40.72 12.38
CA LEU A 14 -31.97 -39.81 11.23
C LEU A 14 -31.96 -38.34 11.66
N PHE A 15 -32.56 -38.01 12.81
CA PHE A 15 -32.55 -36.65 13.36
C PHE A 15 -31.17 -36.29 13.92
N VAL A 16 -30.49 -37.21 14.62
CA VAL A 16 -29.09 -37.04 15.07
C VAL A 16 -28.15 -36.98 13.87
N ALA A 17 -28.35 -37.81 12.84
CA ALA A 17 -27.59 -37.71 11.60
C ALA A 17 -27.89 -36.40 10.85
N PHE A 18 -29.13 -35.90 10.83
CA PHE A 18 -29.43 -34.59 10.24
C PHE A 18 -28.92 -33.42 11.08
N THR A 19 -28.90 -33.48 12.41
CA THR A 19 -28.32 -32.44 13.26
C THR A 19 -26.80 -32.48 13.29
N VAL A 20 -26.17 -33.63 13.07
CA VAL A 20 -24.71 -33.76 12.90
C VAL A 20 -24.31 -33.35 11.47
N VAL A 21 -25.10 -33.70 10.45
CA VAL A 21 -24.88 -33.28 9.05
C VAL A 21 -25.24 -31.80 8.80
N THR A 22 -26.00 -31.15 9.68
CA THR A 22 -26.24 -29.69 9.62
C THR A 22 -25.39 -28.87 10.58
N ALA A 23 -24.56 -29.51 11.41
CA ALA A 23 -23.51 -28.84 12.20
C ALA A 23 -22.16 -28.81 11.47
N ASP A 24 -21.89 -29.75 10.55
CA ASP A 24 -20.61 -29.85 9.82
C ASP A 24 -20.61 -29.21 8.41
N HIS A 25 -21.72 -28.61 7.96
CA HIS A 25 -21.80 -27.94 6.65
C HIS A 25 -21.80 -26.39 6.68
N VAL A 26 -21.33 -25.79 7.78
CA VAL A 26 -21.08 -24.33 7.83
C VAL A 26 -19.58 -23.98 7.78
N ASN A 27 -18.66 -24.96 7.81
CA ASN A 27 -17.22 -24.69 7.87
C ASN A 27 -16.38 -25.17 6.67
N GLU A 28 -16.99 -25.56 5.55
CA GLU A 28 -16.23 -26.07 4.39
C GLU A 28 -15.88 -25.00 3.33
N PHE A 29 -16.03 -23.71 3.66
CA PHE A 29 -15.64 -22.61 2.75
C PHE A 29 -14.34 -21.88 3.15
N LEU A 30 -13.62 -22.35 4.17
CA LEU A 30 -12.50 -21.60 4.76
C LEU A 30 -11.21 -22.39 5.01
N SER A 31 -11.04 -23.62 4.52
CA SER A 31 -9.79 -24.37 4.67
C SER A 31 -9.08 -24.64 3.35
N ARG A 32 -8.52 -23.60 2.74
CA ARG A 32 -7.15 -23.72 2.23
C ARG A 32 -6.28 -22.90 3.16
N ASP A 33 -5.64 -23.60 4.09
CA ASP A 33 -4.58 -23.04 4.92
C ASP A 33 -3.64 -22.21 4.04
N CYS A 34 -3.62 -20.90 4.29
CA CYS A 34 -2.74 -19.95 3.62
C CYS A 34 -1.33 -20.08 4.22
N THR A 35 -0.75 -21.27 4.18
CA THR A 35 0.64 -21.45 4.60
C THR A 35 1.52 -20.88 3.51
N ALA A 36 2.42 -19.96 3.88
CA ALA A 36 3.53 -19.63 3.02
C ALA A 36 4.22 -20.94 2.61
N ASP A 37 4.48 -21.12 1.31
CA ASP A 37 5.28 -22.27 0.88
C ASP A 37 6.70 -22.18 1.48
N ASP A 38 7.51 -23.23 1.33
CA ASP A 38 8.88 -23.26 1.86
C ASP A 38 9.78 -22.14 1.29
N HIS A 39 9.30 -21.37 0.30
CA HIS A 39 9.97 -20.24 -0.33
C HIS A 39 9.38 -18.89 0.14
N GLY A 40 8.45 -18.89 1.10
CA GLY A 40 7.81 -17.70 1.65
C GLY A 40 6.69 -17.14 0.77
N HIS A 41 6.22 -17.84 -0.26
CA HIS A 41 5.11 -17.35 -1.07
C HIS A 41 3.79 -17.60 -0.36
N ILE A 42 2.93 -16.58 -0.25
CA ILE A 42 1.56 -16.76 0.25
C ILE A 42 0.59 -16.82 -0.94
N PRO A 43 0.19 -18.00 -1.44
CA PRO A 43 -0.93 -18.09 -2.37
C PRO A 43 -2.21 -18.35 -1.57
N CYS A 44 -3.13 -17.39 -1.55
CA CYS A 44 -4.60 -17.61 -1.51
C CYS A 44 -5.35 -16.26 -1.47
N GLY A 45 -6.09 -15.92 -2.55
CA GLY A 45 -6.89 -14.69 -2.66
C GLY A 45 -6.13 -13.52 -3.28
N ARG A 46 -6.84 -12.57 -3.91
CA ARG A 46 -6.22 -11.36 -4.45
C ARG A 46 -5.68 -10.51 -3.30
N ILE A 47 -4.43 -10.08 -3.40
CA ILE A 47 -3.85 -9.12 -2.44
C ILE A 47 -4.46 -7.76 -2.72
N VAL A 48 -4.96 -7.14 -1.66
CA VAL A 48 -5.72 -5.90 -1.73
C VAL A 48 -4.90 -4.73 -1.21
N SER A 49 -4.29 -4.87 -0.04
CA SER A 49 -3.45 -3.81 0.53
C SER A 49 -2.39 -4.37 1.49
N LEU A 50 -1.34 -3.58 1.71
CA LEU A 50 -0.29 -3.84 2.68
C LEU A 50 -0.05 -2.57 3.49
N SER A 51 0.22 -2.74 4.77
CA SER A 51 0.50 -1.65 5.69
C SER A 51 1.54 -2.11 6.68
N GLN A 52 2.42 -1.20 7.08
CA GLN A 52 3.39 -1.44 8.15
C GLN A 52 2.99 -0.62 9.37
N SER A 53 3.04 -1.25 10.54
CA SER A 53 2.91 -0.56 11.82
C SER A 53 3.98 0.51 11.96
N GLN A 54 3.60 1.75 12.25
CA GLN A 54 4.58 2.82 12.46
C GLN A 54 5.40 2.65 13.75
N VAL A 55 4.93 1.80 14.68
CA VAL A 55 5.54 1.62 16.01
C VAL A 55 6.34 0.33 16.08
N THR A 56 5.66 -0.79 15.87
CA THR A 56 6.25 -2.13 16.00
C THR A 56 6.95 -2.56 14.71
N ARG A 57 6.64 -1.89 13.59
CA ARG A 57 7.14 -2.21 12.24
C ARG A 57 6.69 -3.58 11.71
N ASP A 58 5.78 -4.25 12.42
CA ASP A 58 5.08 -5.44 11.94
C ASP A 58 4.31 -5.11 10.66
N VAL A 59 4.27 -6.10 9.76
CA VAL A 59 3.66 -5.96 8.43
C VAL A 59 2.32 -6.65 8.43
N TYR A 60 1.30 -5.95 7.94
CA TYR A 60 -0.06 -6.46 7.84
C TYR A 60 -0.51 -6.44 6.39
N ILE A 61 -1.14 -7.52 5.95
CA ILE A 61 -1.71 -7.66 4.61
C ILE A 61 -3.22 -7.83 4.71
N THR A 62 -3.93 -7.31 3.71
CA THR A 62 -5.32 -7.67 3.50
C THR A 62 -5.49 -8.47 2.21
N LEU A 63 -6.21 -9.58 2.36
CA LEU A 63 -6.66 -10.44 1.28
C LEU A 63 -8.18 -10.28 1.14
N GLU A 64 -8.75 -10.68 0.02
CA GLU A 64 -10.22 -10.64 -0.21
C GLU A 64 -11.03 -11.30 0.93
N ASN A 65 -10.43 -12.29 1.60
CA ASN A 65 -11.07 -13.05 2.65
C ASN A 65 -10.73 -12.57 4.08
N GLY A 66 -9.80 -11.64 4.30
CA GLY A 66 -9.37 -11.32 5.67
C GLY A 66 -8.16 -10.39 5.78
N ILE A 67 -7.70 -10.19 7.01
CA ILE A 67 -6.50 -9.44 7.37
C ILE A 67 -5.52 -10.42 7.98
N TYR A 68 -4.23 -10.22 7.78
CA TYR A 68 -3.21 -11.09 8.34
C TYR A 68 -2.02 -10.26 8.78
N GLU A 69 -1.55 -10.50 10.00
CA GLU A 69 -0.23 -10.08 10.43
C GLU A 69 0.79 -11.08 9.89
N LEU A 70 1.79 -10.58 9.19
CA LEU A 70 2.86 -11.36 8.61
C LEU A 70 3.99 -11.45 9.63
N ASP A 71 4.36 -12.67 10.01
CA ASP A 71 5.62 -12.87 10.72
C ASP A 71 6.81 -12.67 9.77
N GLY A 72 8.01 -12.66 10.34
CA GLY A 72 9.25 -12.54 9.57
C GLY A 72 9.32 -13.53 8.40
N SER A 73 8.72 -14.72 8.52
CA SER A 73 8.72 -15.81 7.52
C SER A 73 7.54 -15.76 6.53
N LEU A 74 6.79 -14.64 6.47
CA LEU A 74 5.56 -14.53 5.69
C LEU A 74 4.47 -15.53 6.09
N ARG A 75 4.56 -16.15 7.26
CA ARG A 75 3.48 -17.00 7.74
C ARG A 75 2.44 -16.09 8.39
N PRO A 76 1.15 -16.22 8.02
CA PRO A 76 0.10 -15.53 8.74
C PRO A 76 0.08 -16.08 10.17
N ASN A 77 0.55 -15.27 11.12
CA ASN A 77 0.70 -15.69 12.52
C ASN A 77 -0.68 -15.82 13.21
N THR A 78 -1.66 -15.06 12.71
CA THR A 78 -3.03 -15.03 13.22
C THR A 78 -4.02 -15.00 12.05
N PHE A 79 -4.97 -15.94 12.00
CA PHE A 79 -6.12 -15.92 11.09
C PHE A 79 -7.16 -14.95 11.64
N VAL A 80 -7.37 -13.80 11.00
CA VAL A 80 -7.99 -12.65 11.71
C VAL A 80 -9.47 -12.47 11.44
N PHE A 81 -9.97 -12.75 10.24
CA PHE A 81 -11.38 -12.49 9.96
C PHE A 81 -11.77 -13.08 8.61
N THR A 82 -13.00 -13.58 8.50
CA THR A 82 -13.65 -13.88 7.23
C THR A 82 -14.90 -13.07 7.09
N SER A 83 -14.99 -12.29 6.02
CA SER A 83 -16.23 -11.61 5.65
C SER A 83 -17.37 -12.62 5.55
N GLU A 84 -18.42 -12.45 6.37
CA GLU A 84 -19.64 -13.26 6.31
C GLU A 84 -20.34 -13.19 4.95
N SER A 85 -19.98 -12.23 4.07
CA SER A 85 -20.74 -11.93 2.87
C SER A 85 -20.22 -12.56 1.56
N GLY A 86 -19.06 -13.24 1.56
CA GLY A 86 -18.52 -13.88 0.35
C GLY A 86 -18.34 -12.96 -0.87
N LYS A 87 -18.44 -11.63 -0.69
CA LYS A 87 -18.22 -10.63 -1.72
C LYS A 87 -16.79 -10.11 -1.63
N ASN A 88 -16.13 -9.97 -2.78
CA ASN A 88 -14.79 -9.38 -2.93
C ASN A 88 -14.69 -8.05 -2.18
N GLN A 89 -14.06 -8.06 -1.00
CA GLN A 89 -13.87 -6.84 -0.23
C GLN A 89 -12.56 -6.18 -0.67
N GLN A 90 -12.67 -5.16 -1.51
CA GLN A 90 -11.53 -4.30 -1.82
C GLN A 90 -11.43 -3.21 -0.73
N ASN A 91 -10.49 -3.38 0.20
CA ASN A 91 -10.04 -2.32 1.10
C ASN A 91 -9.31 -1.25 0.29
N ASP A 92 -9.77 -0.01 0.38
CA ASP A 92 -9.17 1.11 -0.35
C ASP A 92 -8.07 1.79 0.45
N LEU A 93 -8.10 1.66 1.78
CA LEU A 93 -7.07 2.16 2.67
C LEU A 93 -6.93 1.28 3.92
N MET A 94 -5.70 0.96 4.28
CA MET A 94 -5.34 0.32 5.55
C MET A 94 -4.22 1.12 6.22
N VAL A 95 -4.46 1.56 7.45
CA VAL A 95 -3.45 2.26 8.26
C VAL A 95 -3.33 1.59 9.62
N VAL A 96 -2.14 1.10 9.93
CA VAL A 96 -1.81 0.52 11.22
C VAL A 96 -1.24 1.62 12.13
N THR A 97 -1.93 1.87 13.23
CA THR A 97 -1.57 2.86 14.24
C THR A 97 -0.87 2.21 15.43
N THR A 98 -0.58 2.98 16.49
CA THR A 98 -0.02 2.49 17.75
C THR A 98 -0.89 1.44 18.45
N GLU A 99 -2.21 1.61 18.41
CA GLU A 99 -3.15 0.80 19.20
C GLU A 99 -4.25 0.15 18.36
N ASN A 100 -4.41 0.58 17.10
CA ASN A 100 -5.55 0.20 16.27
C ASN A 100 -5.18 0.03 14.79
N ILE A 101 -6.02 -0.69 14.05
CA ILE A 101 -6.01 -0.76 12.59
C ILE A 101 -7.22 0.00 12.06
N VAL A 102 -6.99 0.96 11.17
CA VAL A 102 -8.04 1.68 10.43
C VAL A 102 -8.19 1.05 9.05
N LEU A 103 -9.40 0.61 8.72
CA LEU A 103 -9.72 -0.07 7.47
C LEU A 103 -10.87 0.62 6.79
N CYS A 104 -10.63 1.22 5.62
CA CYS A 104 -11.66 1.94 4.89
C CYS A 104 -12.05 1.19 3.63
N LYS A 105 -13.36 1.13 3.37
CA LYS A 105 -13.95 0.34 2.28
C LYS A 105 -14.97 1.18 1.51
N ASN A 106 -14.88 1.18 0.19
CA ASN A 106 -15.86 1.82 -0.68
C ASN A 106 -17.26 1.22 -0.57
N ASP A 107 -17.35 -0.10 -0.41
CA ASP A 107 -18.63 -0.83 -0.24
C ASP A 107 -19.39 -0.37 1.01
N PHE A 108 -18.72 0.35 1.90
CA PHE A 108 -19.31 0.94 3.09
C PHE A 108 -19.47 2.45 2.97
N GLU A 109 -19.86 2.91 1.78
CA GLU A 109 -19.99 4.32 1.43
C GLU A 109 -18.71 5.12 1.73
N GLY A 110 -17.55 4.47 1.58
CA GLY A 110 -16.25 5.08 1.86
C GLY A 110 -15.89 5.20 3.33
N SER A 111 -16.68 4.61 4.24
CA SER A 111 -16.44 4.68 5.68
C SER A 111 -15.34 3.71 6.15
N CYS A 112 -14.85 3.94 7.37
CA CYS A 112 -13.83 3.08 7.97
C CYS A 112 -14.34 2.32 9.20
N GLU A 113 -13.82 1.12 9.34
CA GLU A 113 -13.87 0.31 10.55
C GLU A 113 -12.58 0.51 11.35
N LEU A 114 -12.71 0.51 12.67
CA LEU A 114 -11.58 0.54 13.60
C LEU A 114 -11.48 -0.81 14.30
N ARG A 115 -10.27 -1.36 14.35
CA ARG A 115 -9.98 -2.60 15.08
C ARG A 115 -8.91 -2.40 16.11
N ASP A 116 -9.05 -3.02 17.28
CA ASP A 116 -7.98 -3.07 18.28
C ASP A 116 -6.78 -3.83 17.70
N LEU A 117 -5.55 -3.33 17.85
CA LEU A 117 -4.39 -3.97 17.22
C LEU A 117 -4.07 -5.34 17.82
N LYS A 118 -4.38 -5.56 19.11
CA LYS A 118 -4.05 -6.81 19.81
C LYS A 118 -5.12 -7.87 19.63
N SER A 119 -6.38 -7.51 19.82
CA SER A 119 -7.48 -8.48 19.68
C SER A 119 -8.05 -8.56 18.28
N LEU A 120 -7.81 -7.53 17.45
CA LEU A 120 -8.33 -7.38 16.09
C LEU A 120 -9.87 -7.30 16.02
N ASP A 121 -10.51 -7.14 17.19
CA ASP A 121 -11.95 -6.94 17.31
C ASP A 121 -12.37 -5.57 16.79
N VAL A 122 -13.54 -5.52 16.17
CA VAL A 122 -14.16 -4.27 15.75
C VAL A 122 -14.53 -3.43 16.96
N ILE A 123 -13.99 -2.22 17.02
CA ILE A 123 -14.34 -1.21 18.01
C ILE A 123 -15.67 -0.58 17.61
N LYS A 124 -16.73 -0.92 18.35
CA LYS A 124 -18.09 -0.42 18.12
C LYS A 124 -18.25 1.04 18.58
N GLY A 125 -19.30 1.69 18.07
CA GLY A 125 -19.64 3.07 18.43
C GLY A 125 -18.88 4.13 17.65
N VAL A 126 -18.07 3.73 16.67
CA VAL A 126 -17.42 4.64 15.71
C VAL A 126 -18.46 5.20 14.75
N LYS A 127 -18.48 6.53 14.60
CA LYS A 127 -19.35 7.21 13.63
C LYS A 127 -18.93 6.84 12.22
N GLN A 128 -19.90 6.44 11.40
CA GLN A 128 -19.69 6.21 9.97
C GLN A 128 -19.60 7.55 9.26
N VAL A 129 -18.42 7.84 8.70
CA VAL A 129 -18.13 9.05 7.91
C VAL A 129 -17.35 8.62 6.68
N GLU A 130 -17.65 9.20 5.53
CA GLU A 130 -16.89 8.98 4.31
C GLU A 130 -15.44 9.46 4.51
N VAL A 131 -14.48 8.56 4.34
CA VAL A 131 -13.03 8.77 4.50
C VAL A 131 -12.28 8.52 3.21
N VAL A 132 -12.67 7.48 2.48
CA VAL A 132 -12.12 7.14 1.16
C VAL A 132 -13.21 7.23 0.11
N ASN A 133 -12.82 7.51 -1.12
CA ASN A 133 -13.73 7.36 -2.25
C ASN A 133 -12.97 7.00 -3.53
N THR A 134 -13.00 5.72 -3.86
CA THR A 134 -12.31 5.16 -5.02
C THR A 134 -13.26 4.31 -5.87
N LYS A 135 -14.59 4.53 -5.78
CA LYS A 135 -15.61 3.71 -6.48
C LYS A 135 -15.38 3.66 -8.01
N HIS A 136 -14.83 4.73 -8.57
CA HIS A 136 -14.53 4.86 -10.00
C HIS A 136 -13.04 4.64 -10.35
N GLY A 137 -12.33 3.92 -9.48
CA GLY A 137 -10.88 3.80 -9.51
C GLY A 137 -10.22 5.08 -8.97
N GLY A 138 -9.05 4.95 -8.35
CA GLY A 138 -8.35 6.05 -7.67
C GLY A 138 -7.51 5.50 -6.53
N PHE A 139 -6.60 6.32 -6.00
CA PHE A 139 -5.77 5.94 -4.88
C PHE A 139 -6.24 6.67 -3.62
N SER A 140 -6.27 5.94 -2.51
CA SER A 140 -6.42 6.51 -1.17
C SER A 140 -5.11 6.30 -0.44
N LEU A 141 -4.58 7.38 0.12
CA LEU A 141 -3.34 7.39 0.86
C LEU A 141 -3.64 7.89 2.26
N GLY A 142 -3.11 7.19 3.27
CA GLY A 142 -3.23 7.57 4.66
C GLY A 142 -1.95 7.33 5.43
N TRP A 143 -1.60 8.28 6.30
CA TRP A 143 -0.46 8.13 7.21
C TRP A 143 -0.75 8.81 8.55
N VAL A 144 -0.18 8.25 9.61
CA VAL A 144 -0.28 8.82 10.95
C VAL A 144 0.84 9.85 11.14
N ALA A 145 0.51 10.95 11.81
CA ALA A 145 1.46 11.97 12.24
C ALA A 145 1.00 12.59 13.57
N LYS A 146 1.90 13.35 14.21
CA LYS A 146 1.54 14.23 15.32
C LYS A 146 0.76 15.45 14.82
N GLY A 147 -0.39 15.71 15.43
CA GLY A 147 -1.24 16.87 15.15
C GLY A 147 -0.94 18.07 16.06
N PRO A 148 -1.84 19.07 16.10
CA PRO A 148 -1.67 20.31 16.88
C PRO A 148 -1.43 20.10 18.37
N ASP A 149 -2.16 19.17 18.98
CA ASP A 149 -2.09 18.87 20.41
C ASP A 149 -1.07 17.77 20.73
N GLU A 150 -0.14 17.46 19.82
CA GLU A 150 0.82 16.34 19.91
C GLU A 150 0.17 14.95 20.07
N HIS A 151 -1.14 14.87 19.79
CA HIS A 151 -1.86 13.61 19.66
C HIS A 151 -1.73 13.09 18.22
N ASP A 152 -1.81 11.76 18.07
CA ASP A 152 -1.79 11.15 16.75
C ASP A 152 -3.05 11.54 15.96
N VAL A 153 -2.84 11.88 14.69
CA VAL A 153 -3.90 12.21 13.74
C VAL A 153 -3.69 11.41 12.46
N LEU A 154 -4.80 11.11 11.79
CA LEU A 154 -4.78 10.45 10.49
C LEU A 154 -4.84 11.51 9.40
N ASN A 155 -3.78 11.61 8.61
CA ASN A 155 -3.78 12.41 7.40
C ASN A 155 -4.24 11.53 6.24
N ILE A 156 -5.12 12.07 5.42
CA ILE A 156 -5.70 11.39 4.25
C ILE A 156 -5.44 12.25 3.02
N ALA A 157 -5.02 11.60 1.94
CA ALA A 157 -4.99 12.16 0.60
C ALA A 157 -5.74 11.23 -0.36
N LEU A 158 -6.64 11.78 -1.18
CA LEU A 158 -7.51 11.03 -2.08
C LEU A 158 -7.29 11.46 -3.53
N SER A 159 -7.47 10.52 -4.47
CA SER A 159 -7.69 10.89 -5.87
C SER A 159 -9.03 11.62 -6.03
N ASN A 160 -9.11 12.58 -6.96
CA ASN A 160 -10.36 13.26 -7.32
C ASN A 160 -11.02 12.66 -8.56
N LYS A 161 -11.09 11.34 -8.64
CA LYS A 161 -11.78 10.66 -9.75
C LYS A 161 -13.28 10.54 -9.55
N ASP A 162 -13.71 10.44 -8.29
CA ASP A 162 -15.11 10.28 -7.96
C ASP A 162 -15.81 11.65 -7.83
N LYS A 163 -16.74 11.91 -8.74
CA LYS A 163 -17.52 13.15 -8.82
C LYS A 163 -18.59 13.27 -7.75
N ASP A 164 -18.95 12.15 -7.13
CA ASP A 164 -20.04 12.08 -6.17
C ASP A 164 -19.51 12.04 -4.72
N SER A 165 -18.18 12.01 -4.54
CA SER A 165 -17.57 12.05 -3.21
C SER A 165 -17.79 13.38 -2.50
N SER A 166 -18.18 13.27 -1.23
CA SER A 166 -18.18 14.39 -0.30
C SER A 166 -16.88 14.50 0.50
N ALA A 167 -16.02 13.48 0.44
CA ALA A 167 -14.74 13.46 1.13
C ALA A 167 -13.79 14.54 0.56
N PRO A 168 -13.15 15.36 1.41
CA PRO A 168 -12.11 16.27 0.97
C PRO A 168 -10.89 15.51 0.42
N ILE A 169 -10.29 16.03 -0.66
CA ILE A 169 -9.06 15.46 -1.23
C ILE A 169 -7.96 15.34 -0.19
N LEU A 170 -7.80 16.34 0.66
CA LEU A 170 -6.87 16.31 1.79
C LEU A 170 -7.66 16.55 3.07
N SER A 171 -7.40 15.73 4.10
CA SER A 171 -7.99 15.94 5.42
C SER A 171 -7.08 15.45 6.54
N THR A 172 -7.13 16.15 7.67
CA THR A 172 -6.54 15.70 8.94
C THR A 172 -7.68 15.32 9.88
N ARG A 173 -7.68 14.06 10.30
CA ARG A 173 -8.77 13.42 11.04
C ARG A 173 -8.32 12.98 12.43
N LYS A 174 -9.22 13.07 13.40
CA LYS A 174 -8.95 12.62 14.77
C LYS A 174 -8.74 11.10 14.81
N LEU A 175 -7.64 10.66 15.40
CA LEU A 175 -7.45 9.27 15.86
C LEU A 175 -7.62 9.27 17.39
N VAL A 176 -8.86 9.09 17.86
CA VAL A 176 -9.14 9.06 19.31
C VAL A 176 -8.61 7.74 19.87
N THR A 177 -7.67 7.80 20.81
CA THR A 177 -7.03 6.65 21.49
C THR A 177 -7.71 6.27 22.80
N ASN A 178 -8.46 7.18 23.40
CA ASN A 178 -9.04 6.94 24.72
C ASN A 178 -10.41 6.26 24.63
N LYS A 179 -10.46 4.96 24.97
CA LYS A 179 -11.68 4.12 25.05
C LYS A 179 -12.80 4.67 25.96
N THR A 180 -12.54 5.76 26.70
CA THR A 180 -13.48 6.41 27.63
C THR A 180 -14.09 7.71 27.12
N SER A 181 -13.48 8.35 26.10
CA SER A 181 -14.05 9.54 25.47
C SER A 181 -14.98 9.12 24.33
N SER A 182 -16.08 9.84 24.15
CA SER A 182 -17.11 9.59 23.14
C SER A 182 -16.52 9.20 21.77
N SER A 183 -16.66 7.92 21.41
CA SER A 183 -16.33 7.33 20.10
C SER A 183 -16.97 8.06 18.90
N TRP A 184 -17.92 8.96 19.18
CA TRP A 184 -18.66 9.79 18.24
C TRP A 184 -17.81 10.75 17.39
N ASP A 185 -16.62 11.14 17.88
CA ASP A 185 -15.71 12.09 17.20
C ASP A 185 -14.56 11.41 16.42
N PHE A 186 -14.49 10.08 16.42
CA PHE A 186 -13.45 9.35 15.70
C PHE A 186 -13.54 9.59 14.19
N LEU A 187 -12.39 9.81 13.55
CA LEU A 187 -12.25 10.18 12.13
C LEU A 187 -12.99 11.44 11.70
N SER A 188 -13.49 12.24 12.65
CA SER A 188 -13.97 13.58 12.34
C SER A 188 -12.81 14.44 11.84
N ILE A 189 -13.09 15.30 10.87
CA ILE A 189 -12.13 16.30 10.41
C ILE A 189 -11.88 17.28 11.58
N LEU A 190 -10.62 17.49 11.96
CA LEU A 190 -10.26 18.33 13.12
C LEU A 190 -10.74 19.78 12.95
N LYS A 191 -10.41 20.33 11.79
CA LYS A 191 -10.94 21.51 11.14
C LYS A 191 -10.34 21.46 9.74
N ASN A 192 -11.04 21.96 8.75
CA ASN A 192 -10.47 22.15 7.43
C ASN A 192 -11.22 23.29 6.75
N GLU A 193 -10.79 24.53 7.02
CA GLU A 193 -11.32 25.74 6.34
C GLU A 193 -11.11 25.64 4.82
N PHE A 194 -10.12 24.84 4.40
CA PHE A 194 -9.82 24.47 3.03
C PHE A 194 -10.38 23.07 2.68
N SER A 195 -11.67 22.84 2.94
CA SER A 195 -12.35 21.63 2.47
C SER A 195 -12.77 21.83 1.02
N VAL A 196 -11.96 21.41 0.07
CA VAL A 196 -12.42 21.24 -1.32
C VAL A 196 -12.82 19.78 -1.51
N PRO A 197 -14.13 19.46 -1.52
CA PRO A 197 -14.59 18.11 -1.83
C PRO A 197 -14.10 17.71 -3.22
N ALA A 198 -13.76 16.43 -3.42
CA ALA A 198 -13.34 15.93 -4.73
C ALA A 198 -14.35 16.28 -5.85
N SER A 199 -15.66 16.30 -5.51
CA SER A 199 -16.76 16.71 -6.39
C SER A 199 -16.69 18.15 -6.92
N GLN A 200 -16.08 19.09 -6.18
CA GLN A 200 -15.98 20.49 -6.62
C GLN A 200 -14.90 20.70 -7.69
N PHE A 201 -13.88 19.83 -7.77
CA PHE A 201 -12.81 19.90 -8.78
C PHE A 201 -13.30 19.60 -10.20
N LEU A 202 -14.37 18.81 -10.32
CA LEU A 202 -14.79 18.21 -11.59
C LEU A 202 -15.98 18.95 -12.23
N ASN A 203 -16.63 19.83 -11.46
CA ASN A 203 -17.73 20.67 -11.92
C ASN A 203 -17.25 22.00 -12.51
N ASP A 204 -16.02 22.41 -12.23
CA ASP A 204 -15.39 23.56 -12.87
C ASP A 204 -14.58 23.13 -14.09
N ARG A 205 -15.14 23.34 -15.29
CA ARG A 205 -14.46 23.03 -16.57
C ARG A 205 -13.15 23.80 -16.75
N GLN A 206 -12.91 24.88 -16.00
CA GLN A 206 -11.72 25.72 -16.14
C GLN A 206 -10.52 25.20 -15.32
N HIS A 207 -10.75 24.38 -14.28
CA HIS A 207 -9.73 23.87 -13.35
C HIS A 207 -9.75 22.33 -13.22
N SER A 208 -10.33 21.63 -14.19
CA SER A 208 -10.50 20.16 -14.20
C SER A 208 -9.17 19.43 -14.39
N VAL A 209 -8.38 19.31 -13.34
CA VAL A 209 -7.21 18.40 -13.28
C VAL A 209 -7.57 17.14 -12.51
N ARG A 210 -6.90 16.04 -12.86
CA ARG A 210 -6.88 14.82 -12.06
C ARG A 210 -5.71 14.88 -11.08
N ILE A 211 -5.95 14.53 -9.82
CA ILE A 211 -4.98 14.41 -8.76
C ILE A 211 -4.91 12.95 -8.35
N ASP A 212 -3.71 12.39 -8.28
CA ASP A 212 -3.45 11.09 -7.68
C ASP A 212 -2.33 11.20 -6.65
N PRO A 213 -2.59 10.90 -5.36
CA PRO A 213 -1.52 10.83 -4.37
C PRO A 213 -0.61 9.62 -4.63
N ILE A 214 0.70 9.80 -4.42
CA ILE A 214 1.72 8.75 -4.58
C ILE A 214 2.24 8.29 -3.22
N ILE A 215 2.75 9.22 -2.40
CA ILE A 215 3.23 8.96 -1.04
C ILE A 215 2.95 10.17 -0.14
N GLY A 216 2.75 9.91 1.16
CA GLY A 216 2.54 10.93 2.18
C GLY A 216 3.31 10.55 3.43
N PHE A 217 4.05 11.50 3.98
CA PHE A 217 4.92 11.26 5.11
C PHE A 217 5.13 12.56 5.90
N SER A 218 5.71 12.43 7.07
CA SER A 218 5.94 13.57 7.97
C SER A 218 7.42 13.66 8.31
N HIS A 219 8.01 14.86 8.16
CA HIS A 219 9.39 15.14 8.58
C HIS A 219 9.48 16.53 9.23
N GLY A 220 10.20 16.65 10.35
CA GLY A 220 10.29 17.89 11.12
C GLY A 220 8.91 18.41 11.58
N ASN A 221 8.57 19.67 11.28
CA ASN A 221 7.27 20.27 11.59
C ASN A 221 6.23 20.13 10.45
N TYR A 222 6.54 19.32 9.43
CA TYR A 222 5.78 19.30 8.18
C TYR A 222 5.24 17.91 7.83
N ASN A 223 4.14 17.94 7.07
CA ASN A 223 3.61 16.86 6.27
C ASN A 223 3.97 17.13 4.81
N PHE A 224 4.43 16.11 4.11
CA PHE A 224 4.78 16.14 2.70
C PHE A 224 3.91 15.14 1.94
N ILE A 225 3.43 15.53 0.76
CA ILE A 225 2.67 14.65 -0.12
C ILE A 225 3.21 14.80 -1.53
N VAL A 226 3.66 13.71 -2.13
CA VAL A 226 3.93 13.65 -3.57
C VAL A 226 2.63 13.25 -4.26
N LYS A 227 2.23 14.03 -5.26
CA LYS A 227 1.08 13.73 -6.11
C LYS A 227 1.45 13.80 -7.58
N ARG A 228 0.71 13.06 -8.40
CA ARG A 228 0.62 13.28 -9.83
C ARG A 228 -0.58 14.19 -10.10
N GLN A 229 -0.37 15.24 -10.88
CA GLN A 229 -1.42 16.10 -11.38
C GLN A 229 -1.49 15.96 -12.90
N THR A 230 -2.63 15.58 -13.44
CA THR A 230 -2.87 15.41 -14.88
C THR A 230 -3.88 16.43 -15.37
N ASP A 231 -3.53 17.21 -16.39
CA ASP A 231 -4.43 18.18 -16.99
C ASP A 231 -5.46 17.52 -17.95
N THR A 232 -6.35 18.33 -18.52
CA THR A 232 -7.39 17.85 -19.46
C THR A 232 -6.83 17.30 -20.78
N ARG A 233 -5.56 17.59 -21.12
CA ARG A 233 -4.87 17.08 -22.31
C ARG A 233 -4.18 15.73 -22.03
N GLY A 234 -4.22 15.26 -20.78
CA GLY A 234 -3.51 14.07 -20.35
C GLY A 234 -2.06 14.34 -19.93
N ASP A 235 -1.63 15.60 -19.92
CA ASP A 235 -0.27 15.95 -19.53
C ASP A 235 -0.11 15.86 -18.01
N SER A 236 0.85 15.05 -17.56
CA SER A 236 1.03 14.73 -16.14
C SER A 236 2.31 15.36 -15.59
N GLU A 237 2.22 15.91 -14.38
CA GLU A 237 3.35 16.50 -13.67
C GLU A 237 3.34 16.09 -12.19
N ALA A 238 4.52 15.80 -11.64
CA ALA A 238 4.73 15.55 -10.23
C ALA A 238 4.70 16.88 -9.47
N LYS A 239 3.91 16.94 -8.39
CA LYS A 239 3.94 18.06 -7.45
C LYS A 239 4.23 17.54 -6.05
N LEU A 240 5.05 18.29 -5.31
CA LEU A 240 5.26 18.09 -3.89
C LEU A 240 4.47 19.14 -3.12
N ILE A 241 3.62 18.66 -2.22
CA ILE A 241 2.88 19.47 -1.26
C ILE A 241 3.66 19.49 0.04
N ARG A 242 3.75 20.65 0.69
CA ARG A 242 4.17 20.81 2.07
C ARG A 242 3.07 21.50 2.87
N LEU A 243 2.80 20.97 4.06
CA LEU A 243 1.82 21.51 5.01
C LEU A 243 2.37 21.42 6.44
N CYS A 244 2.14 22.44 7.27
CA CYS A 244 2.50 22.35 8.69
C CYS A 244 1.63 21.33 9.42
N ARG A 245 2.25 20.51 10.28
CA ARG A 245 1.53 19.47 11.04
C ARG A 245 0.46 20.03 11.97
N ARG A 246 0.70 21.22 12.53
CA ARG A 246 -0.19 21.89 13.48
C ARG A 246 -1.24 22.80 12.83
N ASP A 247 -1.20 22.94 11.51
CA ASP A 247 -2.09 23.84 10.78
C ASP A 247 -3.40 23.13 10.37
N ILE A 248 -4.39 23.19 11.26
CA ILE A 248 -5.73 22.65 10.99
C ILE A 248 -6.54 23.49 9.99
N ASN A 249 -6.08 24.69 9.62
CA ASN A 249 -6.79 25.55 8.68
C ASN A 249 -6.20 25.47 7.26
N TYR A 250 -5.12 24.72 7.07
CA TYR A 250 -4.45 24.51 5.79
C TYR A 250 -3.90 25.80 5.14
N ARG A 251 -3.65 26.84 5.94
CA ARG A 251 -3.09 28.14 5.49
C ARG A 251 -1.64 28.02 5.02
N SER A 252 -0.91 27.08 5.60
CA SER A 252 0.48 26.75 5.27
C SER A 252 0.62 25.91 4.01
N TYR A 253 -0.49 25.47 3.38
CA TYR A 253 -0.46 24.70 2.13
C TYR A 253 0.40 25.39 1.08
N ILE A 254 1.40 24.67 0.58
CA ILE A 254 2.18 25.07 -0.58
C ILE A 254 2.50 23.86 -1.46
N GLU A 255 2.40 24.01 -2.78
CA GLU A 255 2.82 22.99 -3.74
C GLU A 255 3.79 23.54 -4.79
N LEU A 256 4.78 22.73 -5.17
CA LEU A 256 5.73 23.06 -6.24
C LEU A 256 5.94 21.84 -7.16
N PRO A 257 6.16 22.05 -8.47
CA PRO A 257 6.44 20.96 -9.39
C PRO A 257 7.82 20.36 -9.15
N LEU A 258 7.94 19.04 -9.29
CA LEU A 258 9.19 18.30 -9.26
C LEU A 258 9.51 17.75 -10.66
N ARG A 259 10.77 17.84 -11.06
CA ARG A 259 11.24 17.31 -12.35
C ARG A 259 12.59 16.62 -12.18
N CYS A 260 12.83 15.60 -13.00
CA CYS A 260 14.07 14.85 -13.02
C CYS A 260 14.72 14.98 -14.39
N ARG A 261 16.01 15.30 -14.43
CA ARG A 261 16.76 15.46 -15.68
C ARG A 261 17.72 14.31 -15.87
N ASN A 262 17.67 13.63 -17.01
CA ASN A 262 18.64 12.58 -17.31
C ASN A 262 19.97 13.14 -17.84
N ASP A 263 20.95 12.27 -18.04
CA ASP A 263 22.30 12.63 -18.53
C ASP A 263 22.30 13.26 -19.94
N MET A 264 21.24 13.05 -20.72
CA MET A 264 21.04 13.65 -22.05
C MET A 264 20.36 15.03 -21.98
N GLY A 265 19.98 15.48 -20.78
CA GLY A 265 19.31 16.76 -20.55
C GLY A 265 17.79 16.72 -20.74
N GLU A 266 17.21 15.54 -20.95
CA GLU A 266 15.76 15.35 -21.09
C GLU A 266 15.08 15.45 -19.73
N ILE A 267 13.87 16.02 -19.71
CA ILE A 267 13.15 16.35 -18.50
C ILE A 267 11.96 15.41 -18.34
N PHE A 268 11.98 14.62 -17.27
CA PHE A 268 10.91 13.74 -16.85
C PHE A 268 10.10 14.41 -15.76
N LYS A 269 8.77 14.50 -15.95
CA LYS A 269 7.85 15.14 -14.98
C LYS A 269 6.81 14.20 -14.42
N ASN A 270 6.57 13.04 -15.03
CA ASN A 270 5.51 12.13 -14.60
C ASN A 270 6.01 11.13 -13.54
N VAL A 271 5.68 11.38 -12.28
CA VAL A 271 6.02 10.51 -11.13
C VAL A 271 5.25 9.20 -11.18
N THR A 272 5.91 8.07 -10.98
CA THR A 272 5.28 6.74 -10.90
C THR A 272 5.31 6.14 -9.50
N SER A 273 6.39 6.33 -8.75
CA SER A 273 6.53 5.87 -7.37
C SER A 273 7.51 6.75 -6.62
N ALA A 274 7.46 6.70 -5.29
CA ALA A 274 8.34 7.49 -4.44
C ALA A 274 8.57 6.78 -3.11
N PHE A 275 9.73 7.04 -2.52
CA PHE A 275 10.13 6.54 -1.21
C PHE A 275 10.79 7.65 -0.40
N TYR A 276 10.56 7.67 0.91
CA TYR A 276 11.17 8.66 1.79
C TYR A 276 11.96 7.96 2.89
N SER A 277 13.21 8.37 3.08
CA SER A 277 14.05 7.91 4.19
C SER A 277 15.05 8.99 4.61
N SER A 278 15.26 9.10 5.92
CA SER A 278 16.32 9.89 6.60
C SER A 278 16.40 11.40 6.35
N ASP A 279 15.66 11.97 5.38
CA ASP A 279 15.66 13.38 4.89
C ASP A 279 15.74 13.47 3.36
N ILE A 280 15.83 12.33 2.67
CA ILE A 280 15.86 12.22 1.22
C ILE A 280 14.52 11.67 0.72
N LEU A 281 13.98 12.33 -0.29
CA LEU A 281 12.85 11.86 -1.07
C LEU A 281 13.38 11.30 -2.39
N PHE A 282 13.21 9.99 -2.58
CA PHE A 282 13.52 9.27 -3.80
C PHE A 282 12.27 9.19 -4.66
N ILE A 283 12.39 9.53 -5.94
CA ILE A 283 11.24 9.51 -6.87
C ILE A 283 11.64 8.84 -8.17
N SER A 284 10.80 7.92 -8.63
CA SER A 284 10.88 7.40 -9.99
C SER A 284 9.95 8.20 -10.90
N PHE A 285 10.48 8.62 -12.04
CA PHE A 285 9.71 9.25 -13.11
C PHE A 285 9.75 8.39 -14.36
N TYR A 286 8.68 8.45 -15.16
CA TYR A 286 8.57 7.71 -16.41
C TYR A 286 7.83 8.53 -17.45
N GLU A 287 8.39 8.60 -18.66
CA GLU A 287 7.71 9.14 -19.84
C GLU A 287 7.81 8.15 -20.99
N ASP A 288 6.68 7.90 -21.65
CA ASP A 288 6.61 7.12 -22.89
C ASP A 288 7.04 8.04 -24.04
N LEU A 289 8.35 8.21 -24.19
CA LEU A 289 8.95 8.98 -25.27
C LEU A 289 9.08 8.03 -26.46
N SER A 290 8.32 8.26 -27.54
CA SER A 290 8.20 7.40 -28.73
C SER A 290 9.50 7.02 -29.46
N TYR A 291 10.64 7.51 -29.00
CA TYR A 291 11.98 7.28 -29.56
C TYR A 291 12.95 6.60 -28.57
N MET A 292 12.52 6.35 -27.34
CA MET A 292 13.28 5.68 -26.28
C MET A 292 12.56 4.38 -25.92
N ASP A 293 13.30 3.28 -25.81
CA ASP A 293 12.80 2.11 -25.09
C ASP A 293 12.39 2.54 -23.67
N ASP A 294 11.26 2.04 -23.16
CA ASP A 294 10.61 2.45 -21.89
C ASP A 294 11.60 2.77 -20.75
N ASN A 295 11.93 4.04 -20.54
CA ASN A 295 12.95 4.46 -19.58
C ASN A 295 12.33 5.18 -18.37
N SER A 296 12.58 4.64 -17.18
CA SER A 296 12.39 5.38 -15.93
C SER A 296 13.69 6.00 -15.47
N VAL A 297 13.59 7.16 -14.81
CA VAL A 297 14.72 7.83 -14.16
C VAL A 297 14.46 7.97 -12.67
N ILE A 298 15.51 7.83 -11.87
CA ILE A 298 15.43 7.95 -10.41
C ILE A 298 16.14 9.24 -10.01
N CYS A 299 15.44 10.12 -9.30
CA CYS A 299 15.99 11.35 -8.73
C CYS A 299 15.87 11.37 -7.21
N LEU A 300 16.80 12.08 -6.56
CA LEU A 300 16.84 12.29 -5.12
C LEU A 300 16.63 13.76 -4.83
N TYR A 301 15.75 14.06 -3.88
CA TYR A 301 15.50 15.42 -3.43
C TYR A 301 15.79 15.51 -1.93
N ASN A 302 16.72 16.38 -1.54
CA ASN A 302 16.95 16.66 -0.13
C ASN A 302 15.84 17.56 0.43
N LEU A 303 15.21 17.15 1.53
CA LEU A 303 14.11 17.92 2.13
C LEU A 303 14.53 19.32 2.59
N THR A 304 15.80 19.55 2.94
CA THR A 304 16.32 20.88 3.28
C THR A 304 16.26 21.81 2.06
N THR A 305 16.73 21.33 0.90
CA THR A 305 16.67 22.07 -0.37
C THR A 305 15.22 22.35 -0.77
N LEU A 306 14.34 21.34 -0.65
CA LEU A 306 12.92 21.49 -0.93
C LEU A 306 12.26 22.54 -0.02
N ASN A 307 12.54 22.50 1.29
CA ASN A 307 12.04 23.47 2.25
C ASN A 307 12.47 24.90 1.90
N ASN A 308 13.75 25.09 1.55
CA ASN A 308 14.27 26.38 1.11
C ASN A 308 13.52 26.90 -0.12
N ARG A 309 13.22 26.03 -1.10
CA ARG A 309 12.42 26.41 -2.28
C ARG A 309 11.01 26.84 -1.91
N PHE A 310 10.34 26.12 -1.00
CA PHE A 310 9.03 26.54 -0.50
C PHE A 310 9.06 27.89 0.22
N TYR A 311 10.11 28.17 1.01
CA TYR A 311 10.27 29.47 1.66
C TYR A 311 10.47 30.60 0.65
N GLN A 312 11.32 30.41 -0.36
CA GLN A 312 11.50 31.41 -1.41
C GLN A 312 10.20 31.69 -2.16
N ARG A 313 9.46 30.65 -2.57
CA ARG A 313 8.18 30.84 -3.26
C ARG A 313 7.17 31.65 -2.43
N ARG A 314 7.07 31.38 -1.12
CA ARG A 314 6.24 32.14 -0.19
C ARG A 314 6.69 33.60 -0.12
N LYS A 315 8.00 33.83 -0.01
CA LYS A 315 8.61 35.17 0.04
C LYS A 315 8.31 35.98 -1.22
N GLU A 316 8.45 35.38 -2.40
CA GLU A 316 8.11 36.00 -3.69
C GLU A 316 6.65 36.49 -3.72
N CYS A 317 5.71 35.66 -3.25
CA CYS A 317 4.30 36.05 -3.17
C CYS A 317 4.08 37.21 -2.20
N LEU A 318 4.62 37.14 -0.98
CA LEU A 318 4.42 38.20 0.04
C LEU A 318 5.15 39.52 -0.28
N LEU A 319 6.17 39.48 -1.13
CA LEU A 319 6.87 40.66 -1.64
C LEU A 319 6.23 41.24 -2.91
N GLY A 320 5.13 40.66 -3.41
CA GLY A 320 4.47 41.08 -4.64
C GLY A 320 5.25 40.80 -5.92
N GLN A 321 6.18 39.84 -5.88
CA GLN A 321 6.98 39.43 -7.04
C GLN A 321 6.22 38.47 -7.95
N SER A 322 5.24 37.73 -7.41
CA SER A 322 4.27 36.96 -8.20
C SER A 322 2.88 37.61 -8.13
N LYS A 323 2.12 37.58 -9.22
CA LYS A 323 0.78 38.21 -9.26
C LYS A 323 -0.29 37.41 -8.53
N THR A 324 -0.20 36.08 -8.57
CA THR A 324 -1.19 35.17 -8.00
C THR A 324 -0.51 34.00 -7.30
N THR A 325 -1.30 33.21 -6.58
CA THR A 325 -0.86 31.99 -5.90
C THR A 325 -0.54 30.83 -6.85
N GLU A 326 -0.72 30.96 -8.17
CA GLU A 326 -0.26 29.98 -9.18
C GLU A 326 -0.63 28.51 -8.88
N ILE A 327 -1.92 28.29 -8.60
CA ILE A 327 -2.48 26.96 -8.34
C ILE A 327 -3.52 26.62 -9.41
N ASP A 328 -3.33 25.50 -10.10
CA ASP A 328 -4.08 25.19 -11.34
C ASP A 328 -5.47 24.59 -11.09
N TRP A 329 -5.67 24.02 -9.91
CA TRP A 329 -6.87 23.25 -9.55
C TRP A 329 -7.77 23.98 -8.57
N TYR A 330 -7.37 25.17 -8.15
CA TYR A 330 -8.09 26.01 -7.19
C TYR A 330 -8.23 27.43 -7.74
N GLN A 331 -9.08 28.23 -7.08
CA GLN A 331 -9.24 29.63 -7.45
C GLN A 331 -7.91 30.39 -7.43
N ARG A 332 -7.70 31.24 -8.44
CA ARG A 332 -6.53 32.12 -8.52
C ARG A 332 -6.67 33.24 -7.49
N ILE A 333 -5.95 33.10 -6.39
CA ILE A 333 -5.92 34.10 -5.32
C ILE A 333 -4.78 35.09 -5.63
N PRO A 334 -5.02 36.41 -5.56
CA PRO A 334 -3.96 37.39 -5.77
C PRO A 334 -2.95 37.31 -4.61
N CYS A 335 -1.67 37.39 -4.97
CA CYS A 335 -0.65 37.76 -3.99
C CYS A 335 -0.76 39.25 -3.68
N PRO A 336 -0.25 39.72 -2.52
CA PRO A 336 -0.13 41.15 -2.24
C PRO A 336 0.53 41.90 -3.39
N THR A 337 -0.02 43.04 -3.80
CA THR A 337 0.54 43.86 -4.90
C THR A 337 1.75 44.68 -4.47
N GLU A 338 1.87 44.93 -3.17
CA GLU A 338 3.02 45.56 -2.52
C GLU A 338 3.52 44.64 -1.39
N PRO A 339 4.80 44.76 -0.99
CA PRO A 339 5.34 44.01 0.14
C PRO A 339 4.45 44.13 1.37
N VAL A 340 4.11 42.99 1.98
CA VAL A 340 3.30 42.99 3.21
C VAL A 340 4.01 43.85 4.28
N PRO A 341 3.34 44.88 4.82
CA PRO A 341 3.94 45.75 5.82
C PRO A 341 4.46 44.97 7.04
N PRO A 342 5.62 45.33 7.62
CA PRO A 342 6.20 44.58 8.76
C PRO A 342 5.30 44.48 10.00
N ASN A 343 4.35 45.41 10.16
CA ASN A 343 3.35 45.39 11.24
C ASN A 343 2.22 44.37 11.00
N VAL A 344 2.06 43.87 9.77
CA VAL A 344 1.11 42.81 9.39
C VAL A 344 1.81 41.46 9.40
N PHE A 345 3.00 41.39 8.81
CA PHE A 345 3.81 40.18 8.77
C PHE A 345 5.30 40.53 8.73
N ASN A 346 6.06 40.02 9.69
CA ASN A 346 7.50 40.15 9.65
C ASN A 346 8.08 39.09 8.71
N ILE A 347 8.54 39.52 7.54
CA ILE A 347 9.13 38.64 6.52
C ILE A 347 10.35 37.85 7.05
N SER A 348 11.05 38.34 8.08
CA SER A 348 12.16 37.59 8.69
C SER A 348 11.72 36.28 9.35
N TYR A 349 10.42 36.11 9.65
CA TYR A 349 9.91 34.82 10.13
C TYR A 349 10.00 33.71 9.07
N LEU A 350 10.07 34.04 7.78
CA LEU A 350 10.30 33.05 6.72
C LEU A 350 11.70 32.43 6.77
N ASP A 351 12.65 33.07 7.44
CA ASP A 351 14.01 32.55 7.60
C ASP A 351 14.07 31.48 8.71
N ASP A 352 12.99 31.27 9.48
CA ASP A 352 12.88 30.18 10.45
C ASP A 352 12.56 28.86 9.73
N PRO A 353 13.42 27.82 9.86
CA PRO A 353 13.19 26.51 9.26
C PRO A 353 11.95 25.78 9.80
N ASN A 354 11.32 26.27 10.88
CA ASN A 354 10.07 25.75 11.45
C ASN A 354 8.86 26.65 11.19
N PHE A 355 9.00 27.68 10.35
CA PHE A 355 7.94 28.62 10.04
C PHE A 355 6.68 27.94 9.51
N CYS A 356 5.53 28.38 10.03
CA CYS A 356 4.20 28.04 9.54
C CYS A 356 3.46 29.31 9.17
N TYR A 357 2.91 29.33 7.96
CA TYR A 357 2.11 30.47 7.49
C TYR A 357 0.70 30.40 8.06
N GLU A 358 0.26 31.46 8.72
CA GLU A 358 -1.00 31.50 9.48
C GLU A 358 -1.99 32.56 8.98
N LEU A 359 -1.63 33.39 7.99
CA LEU A 359 -2.52 34.44 7.51
C LEU A 359 -3.59 33.89 6.56
N ASP A 360 -4.74 34.55 6.54
CA ASP A 360 -5.91 34.23 5.70
C ASP A 360 -5.80 34.72 4.24
N THR A 361 -4.62 35.19 3.83
CA THR A 361 -4.35 35.70 2.48
C THR A 361 -3.27 34.85 1.80
N ALA A 362 -3.21 34.86 0.46
CA ALA A 362 -2.16 34.18 -0.30
C ALA A 362 -1.99 32.67 0.04
N HIS A 363 -3.09 31.98 0.35
CA HIS A 363 -3.17 30.53 0.51
C HIS A 363 -4.43 29.99 -0.17
N PRO A 364 -4.45 28.72 -0.63
CA PRO A 364 -3.29 27.84 -0.82
C PRO A 364 -2.30 28.45 -1.81
N LEU A 365 -1.01 28.12 -1.65
CA LEU A 365 0.04 28.61 -2.55
C LEU A 365 0.50 27.48 -3.48
N GLY A 366 0.69 27.79 -4.75
CA GLY A 366 1.31 26.94 -5.75
C GLY A 366 2.58 27.60 -6.31
N GLY A 367 2.98 27.17 -7.49
CA GLY A 367 4.09 27.73 -8.24
C GLY A 367 4.29 27.00 -9.56
N ASN A 368 4.78 27.73 -10.56
CA ASN A 368 5.06 27.17 -11.88
C ASN A 368 6.54 26.81 -12.09
N ASP A 369 7.42 27.34 -11.23
CA ASP A 369 8.86 27.09 -11.31
C ASP A 369 9.20 25.74 -10.67
N PRO A 370 9.68 24.75 -11.47
CA PRO A 370 9.95 23.41 -10.97
C PRO A 370 11.26 23.34 -10.19
N ILE A 371 11.28 22.41 -9.24
CA ILE A 371 12.51 21.94 -8.61
C ILE A 371 13.02 20.77 -9.45
N THR A 372 14.07 21.02 -10.22
CA THR A 372 14.70 20.02 -11.09
C THR A 372 15.96 19.48 -10.43
N GLU A 373 16.06 18.16 -10.32
CA GLU A 373 17.27 17.44 -9.90
C GLU A 373 17.79 16.59 -11.06
N ASP A 374 19.08 16.24 -11.00
CA ASP A 374 19.70 15.33 -11.96
C ASP A 374 19.48 13.87 -11.53
N ALA A 375 19.20 13.00 -12.50
CA ALA A 375 18.97 11.59 -12.28
C ALA A 375 20.24 10.93 -11.76
N ILE A 376 20.10 10.02 -10.78
CA ILE A 376 21.24 9.22 -10.32
C ILE A 376 21.55 8.06 -11.28
N PHE A 377 20.51 7.52 -11.93
CA PHE A 377 20.60 6.51 -12.99
C PHE A 377 19.25 6.39 -13.72
N SER A 378 19.30 5.75 -14.88
CA SER A 378 18.14 5.37 -15.70
C SER A 378 17.96 3.86 -15.71
N VAL A 379 16.72 3.40 -15.90
CA VAL A 379 16.37 1.99 -16.03
C VAL A 379 15.42 1.79 -17.20
N GLU A 380 15.75 0.85 -18.07
CA GLU A 380 14.94 0.37 -19.21
C GLU A 380 13.74 -0.47 -18.74
N ALA A 381 12.93 0.11 -17.87
CA ALA A 381 11.66 -0.43 -17.42
C ALA A 381 10.79 0.69 -16.86
N LYS A 382 9.47 0.53 -16.95
CA LYS A 382 8.53 1.37 -16.19
C LYS A 382 8.51 0.95 -14.72
N VAL A 383 9.07 1.79 -13.85
CA VAL A 383 9.09 1.56 -12.40
C VAL A 383 7.73 1.92 -11.80
N ASN A 384 7.11 0.96 -11.14
CA ASN A 384 5.81 1.06 -10.46
C ASN A 384 5.92 1.19 -8.94
N ALA A 385 7.00 0.67 -8.36
CA ALA A 385 7.30 0.71 -6.93
C ALA A 385 8.80 0.96 -6.70
N LEU A 386 9.13 1.70 -5.66
CA LEU A 386 10.49 2.07 -5.31
C LEU A 386 10.66 1.95 -3.79
N VAL A 387 11.74 1.30 -3.36
CA VAL A 387 12.19 1.33 -1.97
C VAL A 387 13.72 1.31 -1.93
N VAL A 388 14.32 1.91 -0.91
CA VAL A 388 15.79 1.98 -0.77
C VAL A 388 16.21 1.35 0.54
N GLY A 389 16.97 0.25 0.44
CA GLY A 389 17.59 -0.44 1.57
C GLY A 389 19.09 -0.12 1.68
N VAL A 390 19.73 -0.65 2.72
CA VAL A 390 21.17 -0.52 2.94
C VAL A 390 21.77 -1.91 3.14
N PHE A 391 22.83 -2.22 2.40
CA PHE A 391 23.55 -3.49 2.51
C PHE A 391 25.06 -3.24 2.47
N GLU A 392 25.78 -3.73 3.49
CA GLU A 392 27.23 -3.51 3.64
C GLU A 392 27.65 -2.02 3.59
N GLY A 393 26.77 -1.11 4.02
CA GLY A 393 26.99 0.34 3.99
C GLY A 393 26.64 1.02 2.67
N ASP A 394 26.29 0.27 1.63
CA ASP A 394 25.86 0.81 0.34
C ASP A 394 24.34 0.87 0.24
N MET A 395 23.82 1.92 -0.41
CA MET A 395 22.39 2.02 -0.74
C MET A 395 22.04 1.08 -1.89
N ILE A 396 20.99 0.29 -1.68
CA ILE A 396 20.41 -0.61 -2.68
C ILE A 396 19.03 -0.08 -3.06
N TYR A 397 18.85 0.25 -4.33
CA TYR A 397 17.59 0.73 -4.88
C TYR A 397 16.82 -0.46 -5.45
N PHE A 398 15.65 -0.75 -4.87
CA PHE A 398 14.77 -1.82 -5.34
C PHE A 398 13.65 -1.21 -6.16
N LEU A 399 13.52 -1.65 -7.41
CA LEU A 399 12.61 -1.09 -8.39
C LEU A 399 11.68 -2.20 -8.89
N GLY A 400 10.39 -2.05 -8.64
CA GLY A 400 9.36 -2.99 -9.08
C GLY A 400 8.81 -2.53 -10.41
N ASP A 401 8.85 -3.37 -11.43
CA ASP A 401 8.40 -2.98 -12.76
C ASP A 401 6.97 -3.46 -13.09
N SER A 402 6.49 -3.07 -14.28
CA SER A 402 5.20 -3.50 -14.82
C SER A 402 5.13 -4.96 -15.26
N ASN A 403 6.26 -5.66 -15.30
CA ASN A 403 6.37 -7.04 -15.79
C ASN A 403 6.49 -8.06 -14.66
N GLY A 404 6.56 -7.59 -13.40
CA GLY A 404 6.66 -8.45 -12.21
C GLY A 404 8.09 -8.75 -11.78
N ASN A 405 9.04 -7.91 -12.21
CA ASN A 405 10.43 -8.00 -11.79
C ASN A 405 10.74 -7.02 -10.66
N ILE A 406 11.70 -7.41 -9.82
CA ILE A 406 12.43 -6.51 -8.93
C ILE A 406 13.82 -6.31 -9.52
N ILE A 407 14.17 -5.06 -9.81
CA ILE A 407 15.49 -4.66 -10.27
C ILE A 407 16.19 -4.02 -9.07
N LYS A 408 17.28 -4.64 -8.59
CA LYS A 408 18.17 -4.07 -7.60
C LYS A 408 19.28 -3.30 -8.31
N MET A 409 19.51 -2.05 -7.89
CA MET A 409 20.61 -1.22 -8.36
C MET A 409 21.48 -0.80 -7.18
N ARG A 410 22.81 -0.86 -7.35
CA ARG A 410 23.80 -0.43 -6.35
C ARG A 410 24.92 0.31 -7.06
N ALA A 411 25.44 1.38 -6.44
CA ALA A 411 26.68 1.99 -6.87
C ALA A 411 27.84 1.44 -6.02
N LYS A 412 28.83 0.82 -6.66
CA LYS A 412 30.05 0.33 -5.99
C LYS A 412 31.29 0.86 -6.71
N GLY A 413 32.12 1.63 -6.00
CA GLY A 413 33.31 2.24 -6.59
C GLY A 413 33.02 3.19 -7.77
N GLY A 414 31.82 3.79 -7.81
CA GLY A 414 31.38 4.66 -8.91
C GLY A 414 30.78 3.94 -10.12
N ILE A 415 30.67 2.61 -10.08
CA ILE A 415 30.06 1.80 -11.14
C ILE A 415 28.69 1.32 -10.66
N TRP A 416 27.67 1.42 -11.52
CA TRP A 416 26.34 0.88 -11.25
C TRP A 416 26.30 -0.61 -11.55
N GLU A 417 25.91 -1.40 -10.55
CA GLU A 417 25.65 -2.83 -10.65
C GLU A 417 24.13 -3.06 -10.66
N LYS A 418 23.68 -4.08 -11.42
CA LYS A 418 22.28 -4.45 -11.58
C LYS A 418 22.07 -5.94 -11.30
N GLU A 419 21.03 -6.25 -10.53
CA GLU A 419 20.51 -7.60 -10.33
C GLU A 419 18.99 -7.58 -10.61
N THR A 420 18.48 -8.53 -11.38
CA THR A 420 17.03 -8.63 -11.67
C THR A 420 16.49 -9.94 -11.16
N LEU A 421 15.40 -9.88 -10.39
CA LEU A 421 14.66 -11.01 -9.86
C LEU A 421 13.25 -11.03 -10.45
N SER A 422 12.87 -12.09 -11.16
CA SER A 422 11.50 -12.28 -11.63
C SER A 422 10.66 -12.93 -10.53
N ILE A 423 9.63 -12.23 -10.07
CA ILE A 423 8.77 -12.68 -8.96
C ILE A 423 7.54 -13.41 -9.49
N GLU A 424 6.90 -12.80 -10.48
CA GLU A 424 5.73 -13.34 -11.17
C GLU A 424 5.61 -12.71 -12.57
N GLU A 425 6.01 -13.45 -13.59
CA GLU A 425 6.02 -12.98 -14.96
C GLU A 425 4.64 -12.49 -15.42
N GLY A 426 4.59 -11.27 -15.95
CA GLY A 426 3.38 -10.65 -16.47
C GLY A 426 2.42 -10.12 -15.40
N SER A 427 2.81 -10.14 -14.11
CA SER A 427 2.03 -9.50 -13.04
C SER A 427 2.78 -8.29 -12.48
N PRO A 428 2.31 -7.05 -12.73
CA PRO A 428 2.98 -5.85 -12.24
C PRO A 428 3.19 -5.88 -10.72
N ILE A 429 4.34 -5.38 -10.26
CA ILE A 429 4.48 -5.00 -8.86
C ILE A 429 3.48 -3.87 -8.57
N LEU A 430 2.77 -3.97 -7.45
CA LEU A 430 1.70 -3.03 -7.10
C LEU A 430 2.22 -1.59 -7.04
N SER A 431 1.44 -0.65 -7.55
CA SER A 431 1.79 0.77 -7.57
C SER A 431 0.86 1.57 -6.65
N PRO A 432 1.36 2.59 -5.93
CA PRO A 432 2.77 2.97 -5.78
C PRO A 432 3.52 2.21 -4.67
N ASN A 433 2.81 1.47 -3.80
CA ASN A 433 3.32 0.91 -2.54
C ASN A 433 3.48 -0.62 -2.58
N GLY A 434 3.97 -1.17 -3.68
CA GLY A 434 4.19 -2.62 -3.83
C GLY A 434 5.33 -3.19 -2.99
N PHE A 435 6.08 -2.34 -2.28
CA PHE A 435 7.20 -2.70 -1.45
C PHE A 435 7.06 -2.21 0.00
N ILE A 436 7.51 -3.04 0.95
CA ILE A 436 7.75 -2.64 2.34
C ILE A 436 9.10 -3.22 2.78
N LEU A 437 9.91 -2.40 3.45
CA LEU A 437 11.11 -2.86 4.14
C LEU A 437 10.78 -3.37 5.54
N ASP A 438 11.41 -4.46 5.92
CA ASP A 438 11.36 -4.98 7.27
C ASP A 438 12.07 -4.05 8.27
N VAL A 439 11.80 -4.23 9.56
CA VAL A 439 12.29 -3.43 10.70
C VAL A 439 13.80 -3.26 10.66
N ASP A 440 14.50 -4.38 10.48
CA ASP A 440 15.97 -4.45 10.52
C ASP A 440 16.61 -4.14 9.17
N GLY A 441 15.79 -3.94 8.12
CA GLY A 441 16.26 -3.69 6.76
C GLY A 441 16.94 -4.89 6.09
N GLU A 442 16.90 -6.09 6.70
CA GLU A 442 17.46 -7.32 6.11
C GLU A 442 16.58 -7.93 5.01
N TRP A 443 15.28 -7.68 5.11
CA TRP A 443 14.28 -8.21 4.19
C TRP A 443 13.39 -7.10 3.64
N MET A 444 12.84 -7.34 2.47
CA MET A 444 11.76 -6.57 1.90
C MET A 444 10.64 -7.48 1.43
N TYR A 445 9.43 -6.96 1.46
CA TYR A 445 8.23 -7.62 0.97
C TYR A 445 7.84 -6.98 -0.36
N ALA A 446 7.65 -7.80 -1.37
CA ALA A 446 7.22 -7.41 -2.70
C ALA A 446 5.90 -8.05 -3.05
N MET A 447 5.01 -7.28 -3.67
CA MET A 447 3.67 -7.77 -3.98
C MET A 447 3.24 -7.48 -5.41
N THR A 448 2.55 -8.46 -5.96
CA THR A 448 1.67 -8.34 -7.11
C THR A 448 0.22 -8.44 -6.63
N HIS A 449 -0.75 -8.36 -7.55
CA HIS A 449 -2.14 -8.65 -7.21
C HIS A 449 -2.39 -10.10 -6.78
N LYS A 450 -1.46 -11.02 -7.05
CA LYS A 450 -1.65 -12.45 -6.88
C LYS A 450 -0.73 -13.07 -5.82
N LYS A 451 0.41 -12.43 -5.54
CA LYS A 451 1.48 -13.03 -4.75
C LYS A 451 2.23 -11.99 -3.93
N ALA A 452 2.53 -12.34 -2.68
CA ALA A 452 3.50 -11.65 -1.84
C ALA A 452 4.77 -12.51 -1.77
N THR A 453 5.93 -11.88 -1.86
CA THR A 453 7.25 -12.54 -1.82
C THR A 453 8.18 -11.75 -0.91
N ARG A 454 8.91 -12.46 -0.05
CA ARG A 454 9.96 -11.88 0.80
C ARG A 454 11.30 -12.04 0.10
N VAL A 455 12.05 -10.96 -0.01
CA VAL A 455 13.32 -10.88 -0.72
C VAL A 455 14.38 -10.33 0.22
N ARG A 456 15.57 -10.94 0.24
CA ARG A 456 16.68 -10.40 1.02
C ARG A 456 17.15 -9.07 0.44
N VAL A 457 17.55 -8.17 1.33
CA VAL A 457 18.17 -6.89 0.98
C VAL A 457 19.67 -7.08 0.67
N ASP A 458 20.08 -8.30 0.33
CA ASP A 458 21.43 -8.57 -0.18
C ASP A 458 21.58 -8.15 -1.65
N PHE A 459 22.82 -8.17 -2.09
CA PHE A 459 23.16 -7.85 -3.46
C PHE A 459 24.18 -8.85 -4.00
N THR A 460 23.78 -9.62 -4.99
CA THR A 460 24.63 -10.56 -5.71
C THR A 460 24.55 -10.23 -7.20
N PRO A 461 25.51 -9.46 -7.75
CA PRO A 461 25.48 -9.12 -9.16
C PRO A 461 25.54 -10.41 -9.99
N ALA A 462 24.87 -10.43 -11.14
CA ALA A 462 24.98 -11.53 -12.08
C ALA A 462 26.46 -11.66 -12.48
N THR A 463 27.12 -12.72 -12.03
CA THR A 463 28.50 -13.01 -12.44
C THR A 463 28.54 -13.11 -13.95
N THR A 464 29.40 -12.30 -14.59
CA THR A 464 29.86 -12.58 -15.94
C THR A 464 30.30 -14.05 -16.02
N PRO A 465 29.95 -14.80 -17.09
CA PRO A 465 30.50 -16.14 -17.26
C PRO A 465 32.03 -16.02 -17.21
N PRO A 466 32.73 -16.88 -16.46
CA PRO A 466 34.18 -16.78 -16.35
C PRO A 466 34.78 -16.83 -17.75
N SER A 467 35.62 -15.84 -18.08
CA SER A 467 36.42 -15.85 -19.30
C SER A 467 37.22 -17.15 -19.34
N LEU A 468 37.15 -17.85 -20.48
CA LEU A 468 37.79 -19.13 -20.79
C LEU A 468 39.34 -19.05 -20.87
N SER A 469 40.00 -18.28 -19.98
CA SER A 469 41.43 -18.03 -20.04
C SER A 469 42.16 -18.17 -18.69
N SER A 470 41.54 -18.76 -17.67
CA SER A 470 42.27 -19.21 -16.47
C SER A 470 41.84 -20.63 -16.12
N MET A 471 42.25 -21.57 -16.97
CA MET A 471 42.16 -22.99 -16.72
C MET A 471 43.48 -23.42 -16.08
N ASP A 472 43.58 -23.33 -14.76
CA ASP A 472 44.64 -24.00 -13.99
C ASP A 472 44.12 -25.40 -13.60
N PRO A 473 44.75 -26.49 -14.06
CA PRO A 473 44.27 -27.85 -13.83
C PRO A 473 44.87 -28.42 -12.55
N SER A 474 44.54 -27.86 -11.39
CA SER A 474 44.72 -28.52 -10.09
C SER A 474 44.08 -27.74 -8.96
N GLU A 475 42.76 -27.84 -8.81
CA GLU A 475 42.14 -27.86 -7.48
C GLU A 475 40.75 -28.46 -7.57
N ASP A 476 40.36 -29.08 -6.47
CA ASP A 476 39.43 -30.17 -6.33
C ASP A 476 38.00 -29.85 -6.80
N ALA A 477 37.38 -30.84 -7.44
CA ALA A 477 36.04 -30.72 -7.98
C ALA A 477 35.00 -30.89 -6.85
N THR A 478 34.53 -29.77 -6.30
CA THR A 478 33.18 -29.68 -5.73
C THR A 478 32.37 -28.62 -6.48
N ASN A 479 32.25 -28.82 -7.79
CA ASN A 479 31.22 -28.18 -8.60
C ASN A 479 29.90 -28.92 -8.35
N GLN A 480 29.19 -28.52 -7.30
CA GLN A 480 27.76 -28.74 -7.23
C GLN A 480 27.11 -27.60 -8.04
N PRO A 481 26.32 -27.87 -9.09
CA PRO A 481 25.49 -26.83 -9.69
C PRO A 481 24.59 -26.21 -8.60
N PRO A 482 24.11 -24.96 -8.74
CA PRO A 482 23.01 -24.51 -7.90
C PRO A 482 21.90 -25.56 -8.02
N ALA A 483 21.63 -26.22 -6.90
CA ALA A 483 20.68 -27.31 -6.83
C ALA A 483 19.28 -26.75 -7.08
N VAL A 484 18.88 -26.70 -8.34
CA VAL A 484 17.46 -26.80 -8.69
C VAL A 484 17.16 -28.29 -8.67
N GLU A 485 17.00 -28.85 -7.47
CA GLU A 485 16.44 -30.19 -7.33
C GLU A 485 14.95 -30.12 -7.68
N PRO A 486 14.46 -30.85 -8.71
CA PRO A 486 13.03 -30.98 -8.92
C PRO A 486 12.47 -31.86 -7.80
N LEU A 487 11.88 -31.22 -6.79
CA LEU A 487 11.13 -31.94 -5.77
C LEU A 487 9.82 -32.44 -6.40
N ILE A 488 9.85 -33.63 -6.99
CA ILE A 488 8.65 -34.40 -7.32
C ILE A 488 8.08 -34.90 -5.99
N ILE A 489 7.16 -34.14 -5.40
CA ILE A 489 6.34 -34.65 -4.29
C ILE A 489 5.27 -35.56 -4.88
N TYR A 490 5.33 -36.83 -4.50
CA TYR A 490 4.22 -37.77 -4.62
C TYR A 490 3.01 -37.22 -3.83
N ILE A 491 2.00 -36.72 -4.54
CA ILE A 491 0.65 -36.68 -3.96
C ILE A 491 0.13 -38.11 -3.98
N ILE A 492 0.39 -38.87 -2.92
CA ILE A 492 -0.53 -39.95 -2.56
C ILE A 492 -1.78 -39.23 -2.04
N CYS A 493 -2.75 -39.06 -2.93
CA CYS A 493 -4.06 -38.56 -2.60
C CYS A 493 -4.75 -39.58 -1.68
N GLY A 494 -4.54 -39.42 -0.37
CA GLY A 494 -5.22 -40.14 0.68
C GLY A 494 -6.67 -39.68 0.82
N SER A 495 -7.49 -39.89 -0.21
CA SER A 495 -8.95 -39.67 -0.13
C SER A 495 -9.77 -40.65 -0.98
N ALA A 496 -9.14 -41.65 -1.61
CA ALA A 496 -9.86 -42.79 -2.20
C ALA A 496 -9.84 -44.05 -1.31
N ALA A 497 -8.77 -44.26 -0.53
CA ALA A 497 -8.62 -45.48 0.28
C ALA A 497 -9.60 -45.54 1.47
N VAL A 498 -9.93 -44.41 2.09
CA VAL A 498 -10.88 -44.35 3.21
C VAL A 498 -12.33 -44.53 2.72
N ALA A 499 -12.68 -43.99 1.54
CA ALA A 499 -13.98 -44.19 0.93
C ALA A 499 -14.19 -45.66 0.49
N ILE A 500 -13.15 -46.31 -0.05
CA ILE A 500 -13.21 -47.73 -0.43
C ILE A 500 -13.31 -48.62 0.82
N ILE A 501 -12.59 -48.31 1.92
CA ILE A 501 -12.72 -49.07 3.17
C ILE A 501 -14.12 -48.91 3.78
N ILE A 502 -14.70 -47.71 3.75
CA ILE A 502 -16.07 -47.48 4.25
C ILE A 502 -17.11 -48.20 3.38
N ILE A 503 -16.96 -48.17 2.05
CA ILE A 503 -17.86 -48.90 1.14
C ILE A 503 -17.72 -50.42 1.30
N VAL A 504 -16.50 -50.93 1.50
CA VAL A 504 -16.25 -52.36 1.74
C VAL A 504 -16.77 -52.79 3.11
N VAL A 505 -16.69 -51.94 4.14
CA VAL A 505 -17.26 -52.22 5.47
C VAL A 505 -18.80 -52.18 5.43
N ILE A 506 -19.41 -51.25 4.70
CA ILE A 506 -20.87 -51.16 4.53
C ILE A 506 -21.41 -52.33 3.69
N LEU A 507 -20.71 -52.73 2.62
CA LEU A 507 -21.05 -53.93 1.85
C LEU A 507 -20.86 -55.21 2.66
N ALA A 508 -19.78 -55.32 3.46
CA ALA A 508 -19.56 -56.46 4.34
C ALA A 508 -20.61 -56.57 5.45
N PHE A 509 -21.09 -55.45 6.00
CA PHE A 509 -22.18 -55.42 6.99
C PHE A 509 -23.52 -55.80 6.37
N SER A 510 -23.79 -55.36 5.14
CA SER A 510 -25.02 -55.67 4.40
C SER A 510 -25.10 -57.15 3.98
N ILE A 511 -23.96 -57.76 3.63
CA ILE A 511 -23.87 -59.19 3.30
C ILE A 511 -23.99 -60.07 4.56
N LYS A 512 -23.47 -59.62 5.72
CA LYS A 512 -23.59 -60.37 6.99
C LYS A 512 -24.99 -60.37 7.59
N PHE A 513 -25.81 -59.34 7.33
CA PHE A 513 -27.21 -59.27 7.78
C PHE A 513 -28.23 -59.75 6.74
N GLY A 514 -27.89 -59.76 5.44
CA GLY A 514 -28.76 -60.26 4.37
C GLY A 514 -28.87 -61.79 4.26
N LEU A 515 -27.98 -62.56 4.91
CA LEU A 515 -27.92 -64.02 4.80
C LEU A 515 -28.65 -64.81 5.91
N LYS A 516 -29.44 -64.16 6.79
CA LYS A 516 -30.10 -64.85 7.92
C LYS A 516 -31.63 -64.97 7.88
N LYS A 517 -32.28 -64.81 6.73
CA LYS A 517 -33.67 -65.22 6.53
C LYS A 517 -33.91 -65.66 5.09
N TYR A 518 -33.77 -66.96 4.81
CA TYR A 518 -34.63 -67.73 3.91
C TYR A 518 -34.23 -69.21 3.99
N ASN A 519 -34.81 -69.92 4.94
CA ASN A 519 -35.17 -71.34 4.84
C ASN A 519 -35.81 -71.81 6.15
N MET A 520 -37.14 -71.86 6.19
CA MET A 520 -37.85 -72.92 6.91
C MET A 520 -38.99 -73.43 6.03
N SER A 521 -38.97 -74.75 5.92
CA SER A 521 -39.74 -75.63 5.06
C SER A 521 -41.22 -75.70 5.45
N VAL A 522 -42.01 -76.02 4.42
CA VAL A 522 -43.36 -76.58 4.38
C VAL A 522 -43.67 -77.53 5.54
N GLY A 523 -44.88 -77.37 6.10
CA GLY A 523 -45.63 -78.28 6.95
C GLY A 523 -47.09 -77.83 6.96
#